data_AF-A0AB35HSB5-F1
#
_entry.id   AF-A0AB35HSB5-F1
#
_cell.length_a   1.000
_cell.length_b   1.000
_cell.length_c   1.000
_cell.angle_alpha   90.00
_cell.angle_beta   90.00
_cell.angle_gamma   90.00
#
_symmetry.space_group_name_H-M   'P 1'
#
loop_
_entity.id
_entity.type
_entity.pdbx_description
1 polymer ?
#
loop_
_entity_poly.entity_id
_entity_poly.type
_entity_poly.pdbx_seq_one_letter_code
_entity_poly.pdbx_strand_id
1 'polypeptide(L)'
;KSALETYDRQYYNFTIDDIVKLTDIPIEKNKRNYQNQNDHLEEARMIRDLRMKREGRKWTDNNGRPSKENLVKKYVSENPDHTPTEIAKNLKISRTTVYKYI
;
A
#
# COMPACT_ATOMS: atom_id res chain seq x y z
N LYS A 1 -44.34 0.34 11.15
CA LYS A 1 -43.34 -0.42 11.95
C LYS A 1 -41.99 -0.58 11.23
N SER A 2 -41.89 -0.41 9.91
CA SER A 2 -40.68 -0.76 9.14
C SER A 2 -39.48 0.20 9.24
N ALA A 3 -39.65 1.48 9.58
CA ALA A 3 -38.52 2.43 9.60
C ALA A 3 -37.53 2.21 10.77
N LEU A 4 -37.94 1.49 11.81
CA LEU A 4 -37.06 1.18 12.95
C LEU A 4 -36.22 -0.09 12.71
N GLU A 5 -36.66 -0.96 11.79
CA GLU A 5 -36.01 -2.23 11.45
C GLU A 5 -34.70 -2.01 10.67
N THR A 6 -34.60 -0.90 9.92
CA THR A 6 -33.39 -0.54 9.17
C THR A 6 -32.20 -0.13 10.07
N TYR A 7 -32.42 0.06 11.37
CA TYR A 7 -31.35 0.25 12.37
C TYR A 7 -30.75 -1.07 12.87
N ASP A 8 -31.32 -2.22 12.49
CA ASP A 8 -30.75 -3.53 12.84
C ASP A 8 -29.37 -3.70 12.18
N ARG A 9 -28.45 -4.35 12.90
CA ARG A 9 -27.07 -4.57 12.46
C ARG A 9 -26.97 -5.34 11.15
N GLN A 10 -27.99 -6.14 10.82
CA GLN A 10 -28.06 -6.86 9.56
C GLN A 10 -28.04 -5.93 8.33
N TYR A 11 -28.49 -4.68 8.50
CA TYR A 11 -28.59 -3.68 7.43
C TYR A 11 -27.37 -2.75 7.33
N TYR A 12 -26.36 -2.88 8.20
CA TYR A 12 -25.21 -1.94 8.25
C TYR A 12 -24.30 -2.00 7.01
N ASN A 13 -24.29 -3.15 6.34
CA ASN A 13 -23.45 -3.38 5.17
C ASN A 13 -24.21 -3.19 3.85
N PHE A 14 -25.43 -2.63 3.89
CA PHE A 14 -26.22 -2.43 2.68
C PHE A 14 -25.54 -1.40 1.79
N THR A 15 -25.32 -1.80 0.54
CA THR A 15 -24.82 -0.89 -0.47
C THR A 15 -25.93 0.02 -0.98
N ILE A 16 -25.57 1.11 -1.66
CA ILE A 16 -26.57 1.94 -2.37
C ILE A 16 -27.41 1.09 -3.33
N ASP A 17 -26.79 0.09 -3.97
CA ASP A 17 -27.46 -0.77 -4.95
C ASP A 17 -28.52 -1.66 -4.26
N ASP A 18 -28.26 -2.15 -3.03
CA ASP A 18 -29.22 -2.90 -2.22
C ASP A 18 -30.41 -2.04 -1.80
N ILE A 19 -30.15 -0.79 -1.41
CA ILE A 19 -31.20 0.17 -1.02
C ILE A 19 -32.10 0.48 -2.21
N VAL A 20 -31.53 0.75 -3.39
CA VAL A 20 -32.30 0.99 -4.62
C VAL A 20 -33.17 -0.22 -4.94
N LYS A 21 -32.63 -1.43 -4.87
CA LYS A 21 -33.38 -2.68 -5.16
C LYS A 21 -34.54 -2.92 -4.20
N LEU A 22 -34.40 -2.56 -2.92
CA LEU A 22 -35.42 -2.80 -1.90
C LEU A 22 -36.49 -1.71 -1.84
N THR A 23 -36.11 -0.47 -2.13
CA THR A 23 -36.99 0.70 -1.99
C THR A 23 -37.59 1.16 -3.32
N ASP A 24 -37.01 0.72 -4.45
CA ASP A 24 -37.29 1.22 -5.80
C ASP A 24 -37.10 2.74 -5.94
N ILE A 25 -36.37 3.35 -5.00
CA ILE A 25 -36.00 4.76 -5.01
C ILE A 25 -34.61 4.86 -5.67
N PRO A 26 -34.48 5.54 -6.83
CA PRO A 26 -33.19 5.73 -7.46
C PRO A 26 -32.33 6.69 -6.62
N ILE A 27 -31.11 6.24 -6.29
CA ILE A 27 -30.10 7.05 -5.60
C ILE A 27 -28.89 7.19 -6.53
N GLU A 28 -28.62 8.41 -6.97
CA GLU A 28 -27.44 8.69 -7.81
C GLU A 28 -26.16 8.72 -6.96
N LYS A 29 -25.10 8.05 -7.46
CA LYS A 29 -23.79 8.03 -6.80
C LYS A 29 -23.07 9.37 -7.02
N ASN A 30 -23.04 10.22 -6.00
CA ASN A 30 -22.30 11.49 -6.06
C ASN A 30 -20.78 11.27 -6.07
N LYS A 31 -20.07 11.84 -7.05
CA LYS A 31 -18.60 11.99 -7.02
C LYS A 31 -18.24 13.24 -6.21
N ARG A 32 -17.55 13.09 -5.06
CA ARG A 32 -17.19 14.22 -4.18
C ARG A 32 -16.39 15.35 -4.85
N ASN A 33 -15.59 15.04 -5.89
CA ASN A 33 -14.71 16.02 -6.53
C ASN A 33 -15.00 16.29 -8.02
N TYR A 34 -15.99 15.62 -8.63
CA TYR A 34 -16.30 15.63 -10.08
C TYR A 34 -15.13 15.34 -11.06
N GLN A 35 -13.89 15.32 -10.60
CA GLN A 35 -12.70 14.95 -11.35
C GLN A 35 -12.64 13.44 -11.55
N ASN A 36 -12.07 13.04 -12.68
CA ASN A 36 -11.68 11.66 -12.87
C ASN A 36 -10.46 11.34 -12.01
N GLN A 37 -10.29 10.07 -11.63
CA GLN A 37 -9.19 9.64 -10.76
C GLN A 37 -7.83 10.02 -11.33
N ASN A 38 -7.68 10.02 -12.66
CA ASN A 38 -6.45 10.38 -13.35
C ASN A 38 -6.08 11.85 -13.10
N ASP A 39 -7.00 12.78 -13.34
CA ASP A 39 -6.80 14.22 -13.17
C ASP A 39 -6.45 14.55 -11.70
N HIS A 40 -7.17 13.93 -10.76
CA HIS A 40 -6.91 14.11 -9.34
C HIS A 40 -5.49 13.63 -8.94
N LEU A 41 -5.06 12.48 -9.46
CA LEU A 41 -3.74 11.94 -9.18
C LEU A 41 -2.64 12.78 -9.85
N GLU A 42 -2.90 13.35 -11.03
CA GLU A 42 -1.99 14.27 -11.70
C GLU A 42 -1.75 15.53 -10.87
N GLU A 43 -2.81 16.20 -10.43
CA GLU A 43 -2.74 17.38 -9.56
C GLU A 43 -2.00 17.07 -8.25
N ALA A 44 -2.35 15.95 -7.60
CA ALA A 44 -1.71 15.51 -6.37
C ALA A 44 -0.20 15.25 -6.54
N ARG A 45 0.20 14.64 -7.65
CA ARG A 45 1.62 14.40 -7.99
C ARG A 45 2.37 15.70 -8.26
N MET A 46 1.77 16.62 -9.00
CA MET A 46 2.34 17.95 -9.26
C MET A 46 2.60 18.71 -7.94
N ILE A 47 1.62 18.76 -7.05
CA ILE A 47 1.75 19.44 -5.74
C ILE A 47 2.85 18.77 -4.91
N ARG A 48 2.91 17.44 -4.88
CA ARG A 48 3.97 16.69 -4.20
C ARG A 48 5.35 17.09 -4.73
N ASP A 49 5.54 17.06 -6.04
CA ASP A 49 6.84 17.31 -6.66
C ASP A 49 7.29 18.77 -6.47
N LEU A 50 6.34 19.72 -6.50
CA LEU A 50 6.60 21.12 -6.18
C LEU A 50 7.09 21.30 -4.72
N ARG A 51 6.41 20.66 -3.75
CA ARG A 51 6.80 20.72 -2.33
C ARG A 51 8.20 20.14 -2.12
N MET A 52 8.46 18.97 -2.69
CA MET A 52 9.77 18.30 -2.61
C MET A 52 10.88 19.19 -3.20
N LYS A 53 10.63 19.80 -4.37
CA LYS A 53 11.58 20.74 -5.00
C LYS A 53 11.90 21.94 -4.09
N ARG A 54 10.90 22.53 -3.43
CA ARG A 54 11.11 23.67 -2.50
C ARG A 54 11.99 23.29 -1.31
N GLU A 55 11.91 22.05 -0.88
CA GLU A 55 12.70 21.52 0.25
C GLU A 55 14.07 20.99 -0.20
N GLY A 56 14.40 21.06 -1.49
CA GLY A 56 15.65 20.51 -2.04
C GLY A 56 15.72 18.98 -1.96
N ARG A 57 14.59 18.30 -1.82
CA ARG A 57 14.48 16.84 -1.71
C ARG A 57 13.78 16.27 -2.92
N LYS A 58 14.00 14.99 -3.23
CA LYS A 58 13.17 14.24 -4.16
C LYS A 58 12.28 13.30 -3.35
N TRP A 59 11.00 13.17 -3.75
CA TRP A 59 10.08 12.24 -3.09
C TRP A 59 10.56 10.78 -3.11
N THR A 60 11.42 10.42 -4.07
CA THR A 60 12.01 9.09 -4.17
C THR A 60 13.23 8.89 -3.28
N ASP A 61 13.78 9.94 -2.69
CA ASP A 61 14.95 9.83 -1.83
C ASP A 61 14.60 9.04 -0.58
N ASN A 62 15.38 8.00 -0.29
CA ASN A 62 15.12 7.01 0.76
C ASN A 62 13.76 6.30 0.65
N ASN A 63 13.13 6.31 -0.54
CA ASN A 63 11.88 5.60 -0.74
C ASN A 63 12.13 4.12 -1.04
N GLY A 64 11.34 3.25 -0.41
CA GLY A 64 11.42 1.81 -0.53
C GLY A 64 12.26 1.13 0.55
N ARG A 65 12.15 -0.20 0.60
CA ARG A 65 12.91 -1.04 1.53
C ARG A 65 14.37 -1.12 1.07
N PRO A 66 15.36 -0.75 1.91
CA PRO A 66 16.77 -0.89 1.55
C PRO A 66 17.13 -2.32 1.13
N SER A 67 17.96 -2.46 0.10
CA SER A 67 18.49 -3.75 -0.32
C SER A 67 19.36 -4.36 0.78
N LYS A 68 19.24 -5.68 0.97
CA LYS A 68 20.09 -6.46 1.89
C LYS A 68 21.30 -7.07 1.20
N GLU A 69 21.53 -6.75 -0.07
CA GLU A 69 22.62 -7.29 -0.89
C GLU A 69 23.99 -7.12 -0.25
N ASN A 70 24.37 -5.88 0.07
CA ASN A 70 25.68 -5.58 0.65
C ASN A 70 25.87 -6.29 1.99
N LEU A 71 24.81 -6.44 2.78
CA LEU A 71 24.82 -7.16 4.04
C LEU A 71 25.12 -8.65 3.83
N VAL A 72 24.44 -9.29 2.88
CA VAL A 72 24.63 -10.73 2.57
C VAL A 72 26.01 -10.96 1.98
N LYS A 73 26.41 -10.18 0.95
CA LYS A 73 27.71 -10.32 0.29
C LYS A 73 28.88 -10.16 1.26
N LYS A 74 28.81 -9.15 2.13
CA LYS A 74 29.84 -8.93 3.15
C LYS A 74 29.93 -10.12 4.12
N TYR A 75 28.79 -10.60 4.60
CA TYR A 75 28.76 -11.73 5.51
C TYR A 75 29.31 -13.03 4.90
N VAL A 76 28.99 -13.30 3.63
CA VAL A 76 29.49 -14.45 2.87
C VAL A 76 30.99 -14.34 2.65
N SER A 77 31.51 -13.15 2.34
CA SER A 77 32.96 -12.95 2.19
C SER A 77 33.75 -13.18 3.48
N GLU A 78 33.15 -12.89 4.63
CA GLU A 78 33.74 -13.13 5.95
C GLU A 78 33.55 -14.57 6.44
N ASN A 79 32.56 -15.30 5.91
CA ASN A 79 32.18 -16.65 6.37
C ASN A 79 31.82 -17.57 5.17
N PRO A 80 32.81 -18.01 4.37
CA PRO A 80 32.55 -18.76 3.14
C PRO A 80 31.94 -20.15 3.37
N ASP A 81 32.15 -20.75 4.55
CA ASP A 81 31.69 -22.11 4.86
C ASP A 81 30.27 -22.16 5.42
N HIS A 82 29.64 -21.01 5.72
CA HIS A 82 28.29 -20.98 6.27
C HIS A 82 27.23 -21.30 5.23
N THR A 83 26.30 -22.18 5.60
CA THR A 83 25.15 -22.50 4.75
C THR A 83 24.19 -21.32 4.63
N PRO A 84 23.39 -21.22 3.55
CA PRO A 84 22.38 -20.17 3.40
C PRO A 84 21.38 -20.11 4.58
N THR A 85 21.18 -21.22 5.28
CA THR A 85 20.32 -21.29 6.47
C THR A 85 20.97 -20.63 7.69
N GLU A 86 22.26 -20.83 7.90
CA GLU A 86 23.03 -20.21 8.99
C GLU A 86 23.15 -18.71 8.76
N ILE A 87 23.45 -18.31 7.52
CA ILE A 87 23.50 -16.90 7.11
C ILE A 87 22.15 -16.21 7.38
N ALA A 88 21.04 -16.84 7.04
CA ALA A 88 19.70 -16.33 7.29
C ALA A 88 19.42 -16.13 8.80
N LYS A 89 19.81 -17.11 9.62
CA LYS A 89 19.66 -17.04 11.10
C LYS A 89 20.52 -15.93 11.70
N ASN A 90 21.80 -15.87 11.30
CA ASN A 90 22.77 -14.92 11.84
C ASN A 90 22.44 -13.47 11.46
N LEU A 91 22.03 -13.23 10.22
CA LEU A 91 21.62 -11.91 9.73
C LEU A 91 20.15 -11.55 10.07
N LYS A 92 19.37 -12.48 10.64
CA LYS A 92 17.92 -12.34 10.89
C LYS A 92 17.14 -11.91 9.65
N ILE A 93 17.41 -12.56 8.51
CA ILE A 93 16.76 -12.29 7.23
C ILE A 93 16.13 -13.56 6.67
N SER A 94 15.18 -13.44 5.74
CA SER A 94 14.57 -14.64 5.15
C SER A 94 15.60 -15.41 4.32
N ARG A 95 15.49 -16.75 4.31
CA ARG A 95 16.33 -17.60 3.45
C ARG A 95 16.22 -17.22 1.98
N THR A 96 15.03 -16.83 1.52
CA THR A 96 14.83 -16.33 0.16
C THR A 96 15.62 -15.06 -0.16
N THR A 97 15.82 -14.18 0.84
CA THR A 97 16.69 -13.01 0.68
C THR A 97 18.15 -13.42 0.56
N VAL A 98 18.57 -14.45 1.28
CA VAL A 98 19.93 -14.98 1.22
C VAL A 98 20.22 -15.61 -0.15
N TYR A 99 19.37 -16.53 -0.61
CA TYR A 99 19.51 -17.18 -1.94
C TYR A 99 19.49 -16.19 -3.11
N LYS A 100 18.94 -14.99 -2.92
CA LYS A 100 18.96 -13.95 -3.96
C LYS A 100 20.37 -13.39 -4.19
N TYR A 101 21.27 -13.47 -3.21
CA TYR A 101 22.55 -12.76 -3.19
C TYR A 101 23.78 -13.64 -2.92
N ILE A 102 23.57 -14.93 -2.58
CA ILE A 102 24.59 -15.98 -2.60
C ILE A 102 24.56 -16.63 -3.98
#